data_AF-A0A949XVE2-F1
#
_entry.id   AF-A0A949XVE2-F1
#
_cell.length_a   1.000
_cell.length_b   1.000
_cell.length_c   1.000
_cell.angle_alpha   90.00
_cell.angle_beta   90.00
_cell.angle_gamma   90.00
#
_symmetry.space_group_name_H-M   'P 1'
#
loop_
_entity.id
_entity.type
_entity.pdbx_description
1 polymer ?
#
loop_
_entity_poly.entity_id
_entity_poly.type
_entity_poly.pdbx_seq_one_letter_code
_entity_poly.pdbx_strand_id
1 'polypeptide(L)'
;HAALRSVPPEAASPCDLRVVGSLPNRLAGEALRAPGAAVRYFAPAMRNMFDCNPPLSDFAEAIDVLSCNRREWESLADREEVAWRVPVLAITDGPEGSTVRFTTLEGDPGRVKVPAFPRSHPPRDTNRAGEAYAATLLATLLDAGWRPGVVERTLVEVAATRASAAAALELDRADFGFPTPEEIDEALRAGRVGAGRAFPEGAAQSNVP
;
A
#
# COMPACT_ATOMS: atom_id res chain seq x y z
N HIS A 1 -2.74 18.47 20.12
CA HIS A 1 -2.94 18.42 18.66
C HIS A 1 -4.17 19.25 18.31
N ALA A 2 -4.02 20.33 17.54
CA ALA A 2 -5.19 21.01 16.98
C ALA A 2 -5.90 20.03 16.04
N ALA A 3 -7.16 19.72 16.32
CA ALA A 3 -7.94 18.86 15.44
C ALA A 3 -8.12 19.59 14.11
N LEU A 4 -7.51 19.10 13.03
CA LEU A 4 -7.80 19.59 11.68
C LEU A 4 -9.32 19.49 11.46
N ARG A 5 -9.94 20.59 11.04
CA ARG A 5 -11.38 20.67 10.78
C ARG A 5 -11.72 20.75 9.29
N SER A 6 -10.73 21.04 8.45
CA SER A 6 -10.85 21.16 7.00
C SER A 6 -9.51 20.84 6.35
N VAL A 7 -9.55 20.40 5.10
CA VAL A 7 -8.36 20.23 4.26
C VAL A 7 -7.80 21.61 3.88
N PRO A 8 -6.47 21.81 3.93
CA PRO A 8 -5.84 23.08 3.56
C PRO A 8 -6.01 23.38 2.04
N PRO A 9 -6.15 24.66 1.62
CA PRO A 9 -6.32 25.03 0.21
C PRO A 9 -5.21 24.50 -0.72
N GLU A 10 -4.00 24.35 -0.18
CA GLU A 10 -2.82 23.82 -0.87
C GLU A 10 -3.05 22.40 -1.40
N ALA A 11 -4.01 21.64 -0.81
CA ALA A 11 -4.40 20.34 -1.33
C ALA A 11 -4.99 20.40 -2.75
N ALA A 12 -5.43 21.56 -3.24
CA ALA A 12 -5.88 21.75 -4.62
C ALA A 12 -4.72 22.04 -5.61
N SER A 13 -3.49 22.14 -5.13
CA SER A 13 -2.32 22.41 -5.98
C SER A 13 -2.05 21.22 -6.91
N PRO A 14 -1.61 21.46 -8.16
CA PRO A 14 -1.17 20.41 -9.06
C PRO A 14 -0.08 19.54 -8.44
N CYS A 15 -0.22 18.22 -8.51
CA CYS A 15 0.81 17.27 -8.11
C CYS A 15 0.67 15.96 -8.88
N ASP A 16 1.77 15.24 -9.06
CA ASP A 16 1.74 13.92 -9.72
C ASP A 16 1.03 12.87 -8.86
N LEU A 17 1.25 12.94 -7.54
CA LEU A 17 0.71 11.99 -6.59
C LEU A 17 0.19 12.71 -5.33
N ARG A 18 -1.02 12.37 -4.92
CA ARG A 18 -1.57 12.72 -3.61
C ARG A 18 -1.72 11.47 -2.74
N VAL A 19 -0.98 11.44 -1.64
CA VAL A 19 -1.06 10.39 -0.63
C VAL A 19 -1.94 10.89 0.51
N VAL A 20 -3.06 10.20 0.74
CA VAL A 20 -3.93 10.44 1.89
C VAL A 20 -3.82 9.26 2.83
N GLY A 21 -3.22 9.49 3.99
CA GLY A 21 -3.08 8.49 5.03
C GLY A 21 -3.60 9.05 6.34
N SER A 22 -4.24 8.19 7.13
CA SER A 22 -4.51 8.51 8.52
C SER A 22 -5.38 9.77 8.82
N LEU A 23 -6.23 10.19 7.88
CA LEU A 23 -7.26 11.22 8.13
C LEU A 23 -8.62 10.56 8.45
N PRO A 24 -9.51 11.18 9.24
CA PRO A 24 -10.92 10.79 9.31
C PRO A 24 -11.58 10.79 7.93
N ASN A 25 -12.61 9.97 7.69
CA ASN A 25 -13.16 9.76 6.35
C ASN A 25 -13.63 11.05 5.68
N ARG A 26 -14.21 11.97 6.45
CA ARG A 26 -14.63 13.27 5.92
C ARG A 26 -13.45 14.03 5.31
N LEU A 27 -12.35 14.16 6.05
CA LEU A 27 -11.16 14.88 5.59
C LEU A 27 -10.41 14.11 4.50
N ALA A 28 -10.40 12.77 4.58
CA ALA A 28 -9.84 11.94 3.53
C ALA A 28 -10.59 12.15 2.20
N GLY A 29 -11.92 12.10 2.23
CA GLY A 29 -12.77 12.34 1.07
C GLY A 29 -12.64 13.77 0.52
N GLU A 30 -12.54 14.79 1.38
CA GLU A 30 -12.24 16.16 0.95
C GLU A 30 -10.88 16.24 0.23
N ALA A 31 -9.82 15.63 0.79
CA ALA A 31 -8.47 15.67 0.24
C ALA A 31 -8.34 14.89 -1.09
N LEU A 32 -9.00 13.73 -1.18
CA LEU A 32 -9.00 12.89 -2.39
C LEU A 32 -9.79 13.55 -3.54
N ARG A 33 -10.89 14.25 -3.23
CA ARG A 33 -11.70 14.96 -4.24
C ARG A 33 -11.12 16.30 -4.66
N ALA A 34 -10.17 16.87 -3.91
CA ALA A 34 -9.53 18.12 -4.32
C ALA A 34 -8.93 17.98 -5.73
N PRO A 35 -9.00 19.00 -6.59
CA PRO A 35 -8.44 18.93 -7.93
C PRO A 35 -6.90 18.91 -7.90
N GLY A 36 -6.27 18.68 -9.05
CA GLY A 36 -4.82 18.88 -9.24
C GLY A 36 -3.95 17.64 -9.10
N ALA A 37 -4.42 16.56 -8.47
CA ALA A 37 -3.65 15.31 -8.42
C ALA A 37 -3.81 14.50 -9.71
N ALA A 38 -2.71 14.05 -10.30
CA ALA A 38 -2.75 13.09 -11.40
C ALA A 38 -3.07 11.67 -10.92
N VAL A 39 -2.61 11.30 -9.70
CA VAL A 39 -2.91 10.03 -9.03
C VAL A 39 -3.23 10.26 -7.55
N ARG A 40 -4.23 9.53 -7.04
CA ARG A 40 -4.72 9.63 -5.66
C ARG A 40 -4.62 8.27 -4.98
N TYR A 41 -3.76 8.20 -3.97
CA TYR A 41 -3.54 7.01 -3.17
C TYR A 41 -4.15 7.19 -1.78
N PHE A 42 -4.88 6.17 -1.31
CA PHE A 42 -5.45 6.13 0.02
C PHE A 42 -4.88 4.95 0.84
N ALA A 43 -4.28 5.26 1.98
CA ALA A 43 -3.90 4.32 3.02
C ALA A 43 -4.83 4.49 4.23
N PRO A 44 -6.00 3.82 4.24
CA PRO A 44 -6.86 3.81 5.42
C PRO A 44 -6.13 3.16 6.60
N ALA A 45 -6.51 3.58 7.81
CA ALA A 45 -6.25 2.85 9.03
C ALA A 45 -7.55 2.19 9.52
N MET A 46 -7.48 1.31 10.51
CA MET A 46 -8.67 0.68 11.13
C MET A 46 -9.80 1.67 11.46
N ARG A 47 -9.50 2.91 11.90
CA ARG A 47 -10.52 3.94 12.16
C ARG A 47 -11.39 4.25 10.93
N ASN A 48 -10.80 4.23 9.74
CA ASN A 48 -11.48 4.56 8.49
C ASN A 48 -12.50 3.47 8.15
N MET A 49 -12.16 2.22 8.45
CA MET A 49 -12.99 1.05 8.16
C MET A 49 -14.26 0.99 9.03
N PHE A 50 -14.23 1.62 10.22
CA PHE A 50 -15.38 1.71 11.12
C PHE A 50 -16.14 3.04 11.05
N ASP A 51 -15.58 4.05 10.39
CA ASP A 51 -16.18 5.37 10.29
C ASP A 51 -17.29 5.34 9.23
N CYS A 52 -18.54 5.41 9.70
CA CYS A 52 -19.72 5.41 8.85
C CYS A 52 -20.18 6.83 8.46
N ASN A 53 -19.39 7.87 8.74
CA ASN A 53 -19.77 9.26 8.45
C ASN A 53 -18.61 10.12 7.93
N PRO A 54 -18.39 10.14 6.60
CA PRO A 54 -19.02 9.29 5.59
C PRO A 54 -18.40 7.88 5.55
N PRO A 55 -19.12 6.86 5.06
CA PRO A 55 -18.51 5.56 4.70
C PRO A 55 -17.49 5.72 3.55
N LEU A 56 -16.67 4.69 3.30
CA LEU A 56 -15.66 4.76 2.23
C LEU A 56 -16.28 4.78 0.84
N SER A 57 -17.41 4.09 0.64
CA SER A 57 -18.09 4.02 -0.65
C SER A 57 -18.49 5.39 -1.19
N ASP A 58 -18.84 6.33 -0.30
CA ASP A 58 -19.22 7.71 -0.66
C ASP A 58 -18.12 8.46 -1.43
N PHE A 59 -16.85 8.12 -1.21
CA PHE A 59 -15.71 8.77 -1.87
C PHE A 59 -14.77 7.79 -2.58
N ALA A 60 -15.18 6.53 -2.77
CA ALA A 60 -14.35 5.52 -3.40
C ALA A 60 -13.92 5.87 -4.84
N GLU A 61 -14.77 6.56 -5.61
CA GLU A 61 -14.45 7.05 -6.97
C GLU A 61 -13.32 8.10 -6.99
N ALA A 62 -13.03 8.72 -5.84
CA ALA A 62 -11.94 9.65 -5.69
C ALA A 62 -10.60 8.96 -5.35
N ILE A 63 -10.58 7.64 -5.27
CA ILE A 63 -9.40 6.84 -4.93
C ILE A 63 -8.96 6.09 -6.18
N ASP A 64 -7.72 6.30 -6.61
CA ASP A 64 -7.15 5.58 -7.75
C ASP A 64 -6.47 4.28 -7.28
N VAL A 65 -5.84 4.33 -6.11
CA VAL A 65 -5.19 3.17 -5.47
C VAL A 65 -5.53 3.15 -3.98
N LEU A 66 -6.05 2.02 -3.48
CA LEU A 66 -6.24 1.76 -2.06
C LEU A 66 -5.33 0.62 -1.62
N SER A 67 -4.59 0.80 -0.53
CA SER A 67 -3.87 -0.32 0.11
C SER A 67 -4.19 -0.43 1.59
N CYS A 68 -4.49 -1.65 2.04
CA CYS A 68 -4.78 -1.97 3.42
C CYS A 68 -4.39 -3.42 3.73
N ASN A 69 -4.42 -3.81 5.01
CA ASN A 69 -4.27 -5.21 5.38
C ASN A 69 -5.62 -5.95 5.36
N ARG A 70 -5.57 -7.29 5.36
CA ARG A 70 -6.74 -8.18 5.33
C ARG A 70 -7.77 -7.84 6.40
N ARG A 71 -7.31 -7.62 7.63
CA ARG A 71 -8.19 -7.34 8.78
C ARG A 71 -8.92 -6.02 8.62
N GLU A 72 -8.22 -4.99 8.15
CA GLU A 72 -8.82 -3.69 7.80
C GLU A 72 -9.88 -3.87 6.72
N TRP A 73 -9.53 -4.57 5.64
CA TRP A 73 -10.44 -4.83 4.53
C TRP A 73 -11.70 -5.58 4.94
N GLU A 74 -11.57 -6.62 5.76
CA GLU A 74 -12.70 -7.43 6.23
C GLU A 74 -13.61 -6.68 7.20
N SER A 75 -13.07 -5.69 7.91
CA SER A 75 -13.82 -4.84 8.84
C SER A 75 -14.69 -3.79 8.13
N LEU A 76 -14.44 -3.53 6.84
CA LEU A 76 -15.17 -2.54 6.05
C LEU A 76 -16.55 -3.08 5.65
N ALA A 77 -17.62 -2.41 6.07
CA ALA A 77 -18.99 -2.86 5.88
C ALA A 77 -19.44 -2.85 4.40
N ASP A 78 -19.02 -1.83 3.67
CA ASP A 78 -19.33 -1.52 2.26
C ASP A 78 -18.21 -1.98 1.30
N ARG A 79 -17.39 -2.95 1.72
CA ARG A 79 -16.19 -3.39 1.00
C ARG A 79 -16.43 -3.81 -0.45
N GLU A 80 -17.55 -4.45 -0.77
CA GLU A 80 -17.80 -4.89 -2.15
C GLU A 80 -18.07 -3.72 -3.09
N GLU A 81 -18.75 -2.69 -2.58
CA GLU A 81 -19.00 -1.44 -3.32
C GLU A 81 -17.69 -0.67 -3.53
N VAL A 82 -16.86 -0.57 -2.50
CA VAL A 82 -15.53 0.05 -2.60
C VAL A 82 -14.65 -0.71 -3.59
N ALA A 83 -14.64 -2.05 -3.54
CA ALA A 83 -13.82 -2.87 -4.44
C ALA A 83 -14.26 -2.79 -5.91
N TRP A 84 -15.49 -2.38 -6.17
CA TRP A 84 -15.99 -2.13 -7.52
C TRP A 84 -15.57 -0.76 -8.06
N ARG A 85 -15.49 0.25 -7.19
CA ARG A 85 -15.23 1.65 -7.57
C ARG A 85 -13.75 2.01 -7.62
N VAL A 86 -12.90 1.34 -6.82
CA VAL A 86 -11.46 1.63 -6.76
C VAL A 86 -10.72 0.90 -7.88
N PRO A 87 -10.01 1.61 -8.78
CA PRO A 87 -9.31 0.98 -9.92
C PRO A 87 -8.20 0.01 -9.53
N VAL A 88 -7.49 0.24 -8.43
CA VAL A 88 -6.48 -0.69 -7.89
C VAL A 88 -6.65 -0.83 -6.38
N LEU A 89 -6.95 -2.04 -5.92
CA LEU A 89 -7.11 -2.39 -4.51
C LEU A 89 -6.08 -3.45 -4.12
N ALA A 90 -5.13 -3.09 -3.26
CA ALA A 90 -4.09 -3.98 -2.75
C ALA A 90 -4.35 -4.36 -1.29
N ILE A 91 -4.64 -5.65 -1.06
CA ILE A 91 -4.88 -6.22 0.27
C ILE A 91 -3.66 -7.06 0.65
N THR A 92 -2.97 -6.65 1.71
CA THR A 92 -1.84 -7.39 2.28
C THR A 92 -2.30 -8.36 3.37
N ASP A 93 -1.66 -9.51 3.48
CA ASP A 93 -2.08 -10.64 4.32
C ASP A 93 -0.88 -11.28 5.05
N GLY A 94 0.09 -10.43 5.43
CA GLY A 94 1.31 -10.83 6.14
C GLY A 94 2.00 -12.04 5.48
N PRO A 95 2.11 -13.19 6.18
CA PRO A 95 2.78 -14.38 5.66
C PRO A 95 2.07 -15.03 4.45
N GLU A 96 0.79 -14.75 4.23
CA GLU A 96 0.03 -15.26 3.08
C GLU A 96 0.23 -14.42 1.80
N GLY A 97 0.98 -13.30 1.91
CA GLY A 97 1.31 -12.42 0.80
C GLY A 97 0.28 -11.32 0.58
N SER A 98 -0.16 -11.15 -0.67
CA SER A 98 -1.10 -10.11 -1.04
C SER A 98 -2.05 -10.53 -2.16
N THR A 99 -3.18 -9.83 -2.24
CA THR A 99 -4.09 -9.86 -3.39
C THR A 99 -4.24 -8.44 -3.92
N VAL A 100 -4.02 -8.26 -5.22
CA VAL A 100 -4.31 -7.01 -5.91
C VAL A 100 -5.49 -7.23 -6.84
N ARG A 101 -6.59 -6.51 -6.60
CA ARG A 101 -7.71 -6.35 -7.54
C ARG A 101 -7.47 -5.11 -8.38
N PHE A 102 -7.87 -5.17 -9.65
CA PHE A 102 -7.71 -4.04 -10.54
C PHE A 102 -8.73 -4.06 -11.68
N THR A 103 -8.89 -2.95 -12.40
CA THR A 103 -9.66 -2.90 -13.65
C THR A 103 -8.75 -3.23 -14.84
N THR A 104 -9.09 -4.24 -15.64
CA THR A 104 -8.32 -4.62 -16.85
C THR A 104 -8.55 -3.62 -17.98
N LEU A 105 -7.80 -3.76 -19.07
CA LEU A 105 -7.95 -2.92 -20.27
C LEU A 105 -9.35 -3.02 -20.90
N GLU A 106 -10.01 -4.16 -20.72
CA GLU A 106 -11.38 -4.43 -21.19
C GLU A 106 -12.45 -3.83 -20.26
N GLY A 107 -12.05 -3.26 -19.11
CA GLY A 107 -12.97 -2.77 -18.09
C GLY A 107 -13.44 -3.84 -17.10
N ASP A 108 -12.97 -5.08 -17.24
CA ASP A 108 -13.34 -6.20 -16.39
C ASP A 108 -12.55 -6.22 -15.07
N PRO A 109 -13.05 -6.88 -14.02
CA PRO A 109 -12.30 -7.06 -12.78
C PRO A 109 -11.16 -8.07 -12.95
N GLY A 110 -9.93 -7.58 -12.84
CA GLY A 110 -8.70 -8.36 -12.74
C GLY A 110 -8.32 -8.70 -11.29
N ARG A 111 -7.60 -9.80 -11.11
CA ARG A 111 -7.03 -10.21 -9.81
C ARG A 111 -5.69 -10.89 -9.97
N VAL A 112 -4.74 -10.50 -9.14
CA VAL A 112 -3.42 -11.14 -8.97
C VAL A 112 -3.25 -11.50 -7.48
N LYS A 113 -2.75 -12.71 -7.20
CA LYS A 113 -2.31 -13.12 -5.87
C LYS A 113 -0.80 -13.33 -5.91
N VAL A 114 -0.08 -12.66 -5.01
CA VAL A 114 1.38 -12.80 -4.87
C VAL A 114 1.67 -13.38 -3.49
N PRO A 115 2.46 -14.45 -3.37
CA PRO A 115 2.86 -14.96 -2.06
C PRO A 115 3.76 -13.97 -1.32
N ALA A 116 3.89 -14.13 0.00
CA ALA A 116 4.90 -13.39 0.74
C ALA A 116 6.29 -13.74 0.19
N PHE A 117 7.15 -12.73 0.04
CA PHE A 117 8.46 -12.96 -0.53
C PHE A 117 9.31 -13.84 0.39
N PRO A 118 10.01 -14.87 -0.12
CA PRO A 118 10.72 -15.83 0.73
C PRO A 118 11.80 -15.17 1.61
N ARG A 119 11.88 -15.61 2.86
CA ARG A 119 12.85 -15.12 3.84
C ARG A 119 13.62 -16.29 4.44
N SER A 120 14.87 -16.04 4.84
CA SER A 120 15.74 -17.06 5.46
C SER A 120 15.62 -17.14 6.97
N HIS A 121 14.95 -16.17 7.59
CA HIS A 121 14.74 -16.09 9.04
C HIS A 121 13.43 -15.36 9.36
N PRO A 122 12.95 -15.45 10.62
CA PRO A 122 11.79 -14.68 11.09
C PRO A 122 11.98 -13.15 10.96
N PRO A 123 10.88 -12.36 10.95
CA PRO A 123 10.94 -10.89 10.95
C PRO A 123 11.56 -10.37 12.25
N ARG A 124 12.28 -9.25 12.14
CA ARG A 124 12.84 -8.53 13.30
C ARG A 124 11.82 -7.52 13.83
N ASP A 125 11.25 -6.75 12.91
CA ASP A 125 10.15 -5.81 13.16
C ASP A 125 9.11 -5.98 12.05
N THR A 126 7.83 -6.00 12.40
CA THR A 126 6.73 -6.07 11.42
C THR A 126 6.13 -4.71 11.10
N ASN A 127 6.56 -3.65 11.77
CA ASN A 127 6.15 -2.29 11.47
C ASN A 127 6.61 -1.90 10.06
N ARG A 128 5.85 -1.02 9.40
CA ARG A 128 6.20 -0.39 8.11
C ARG A 128 6.23 -1.30 6.88
N ALA A 129 6.13 -2.61 7.05
CA ALA A 129 6.10 -3.53 5.91
C ALA A 129 4.94 -3.23 4.93
N GLY A 130 3.79 -2.78 5.44
CA GLY A 130 2.65 -2.35 4.62
C GLY A 130 2.94 -1.06 3.85
N GLU A 131 3.59 -0.10 4.49
CA GLU A 131 4.02 1.16 3.88
C GLU A 131 5.08 0.92 2.78
N ALA A 132 6.05 0.04 3.04
CA ALA A 132 7.07 -0.34 2.05
C ALA A 132 6.46 -1.07 0.86
N TYR A 133 5.50 -1.97 1.12
CA TYR A 133 4.71 -2.63 0.09
C TYR A 133 3.99 -1.60 -0.79
N ALA A 134 3.19 -0.73 -0.17
CA ALA A 134 2.35 0.20 -0.91
C ALA A 134 3.16 1.24 -1.69
N ALA A 135 4.21 1.79 -1.08
CA ALA A 135 5.12 2.74 -1.73
C ALA A 135 5.77 2.11 -2.98
N THR A 136 6.26 0.86 -2.86
CA THR A 136 6.91 0.16 -3.97
C THR A 136 5.94 -0.23 -5.07
N LEU A 137 4.73 -0.69 -4.71
CA LEU A 137 3.65 -0.98 -5.66
C LEU A 137 3.36 0.27 -6.50
N LEU A 138 3.10 1.38 -5.83
CA LEU A 138 2.73 2.63 -6.46
C LEU A 138 3.86 3.21 -7.31
N ALA A 139 5.10 3.24 -6.79
CA ALA A 139 6.27 3.69 -7.54
C ALA A 139 6.45 2.87 -8.82
N THR A 140 6.36 1.54 -8.75
CA THR A 140 6.50 0.68 -9.94
C THR A 140 5.42 0.98 -10.99
N LEU A 141 4.17 1.19 -10.58
CA LEU A 141 3.10 1.56 -11.50
C LEU A 141 3.40 2.91 -12.19
N LEU A 142 3.78 3.92 -11.40
CA LEU A 142 4.06 5.28 -11.91
C LEU A 142 5.27 5.32 -12.84
N ASP A 143 6.35 4.60 -12.50
CA ASP A 143 7.57 4.51 -13.31
C ASP A 143 7.31 3.83 -14.66
N ALA A 144 6.35 2.90 -14.70
CA ALA A 144 5.87 2.29 -15.95
C ALA A 144 4.92 3.20 -16.76
N GLY A 145 4.69 4.44 -16.30
CA GLY A 145 3.82 5.41 -16.97
C GLY A 145 2.33 5.18 -16.75
N TRP A 146 1.94 4.39 -15.74
CA TRP A 146 0.53 4.16 -15.44
C TRP A 146 -0.21 5.48 -15.13
N ARG A 147 -1.48 5.50 -15.51
CA ARG A 147 -2.45 6.56 -15.24
C ARG A 147 -3.71 5.93 -14.65
N PRO A 148 -4.44 6.62 -13.75
CA PRO A 148 -5.59 6.03 -13.09
C PRO A 148 -6.64 5.46 -14.04
N GLY A 149 -7.28 4.37 -13.60
CA GLY A 149 -8.23 3.61 -14.40
C GLY A 149 -7.70 2.21 -14.68
N VAL A 150 -7.71 1.83 -15.96
CA VAL A 150 -7.33 0.48 -16.39
C VAL A 150 -5.82 0.21 -16.22
N VAL A 151 -5.45 -1.04 -15.98
CA VAL A 151 -4.05 -1.47 -15.85
C VAL A 151 -3.83 -2.86 -16.44
N GLU A 152 -2.69 -3.05 -17.09
CA GLU A 152 -2.27 -4.37 -17.59
C GLU A 152 -1.96 -5.33 -16.45
N ARG A 153 -2.43 -6.57 -16.56
CA ARG A 153 -2.18 -7.63 -15.58
C ARG A 153 -0.70 -7.84 -15.30
N THR A 154 0.12 -7.89 -16.34
CA THR A 154 1.57 -8.11 -16.24
C THR A 154 2.25 -7.00 -15.44
N LEU A 155 1.83 -5.75 -15.62
CA LEU A 155 2.32 -4.63 -14.82
C LEU A 155 1.93 -4.77 -13.35
N VAL A 156 0.69 -5.16 -13.05
CA VAL A 156 0.26 -5.43 -11.66
C VAL A 156 1.06 -6.57 -11.03
N GLU A 157 1.34 -7.64 -11.77
CA GLU A 157 2.16 -8.77 -11.30
C GLU A 157 3.58 -8.33 -10.95
N VAL A 158 4.22 -7.53 -11.83
CA VAL A 158 5.55 -6.97 -11.58
C VAL A 158 5.54 -6.06 -10.35
N ALA A 159 4.59 -5.12 -10.29
CA ALA A 159 4.49 -4.17 -9.17
C ALA A 159 4.23 -4.88 -7.84
N ALA A 160 3.32 -5.84 -7.80
CA ALA A 160 3.00 -6.60 -6.58
C ALA A 160 4.15 -7.51 -6.13
N THR A 161 4.90 -8.09 -7.08
CA THR A 161 6.09 -8.91 -6.78
C THR A 161 7.22 -8.07 -6.21
N ARG A 162 7.51 -6.91 -6.82
CA ARG A 162 8.48 -5.93 -6.28
C ARG A 162 8.07 -5.44 -4.90
N ALA A 163 6.79 -5.12 -4.70
CA ALA A 163 6.25 -4.70 -3.41
C ALA A 163 6.38 -5.78 -2.33
N SER A 164 6.16 -7.05 -2.68
CA SER A 164 6.37 -8.18 -1.76
C SER A 164 7.84 -8.29 -1.32
N ALA A 165 8.78 -8.14 -2.25
CA ALA A 165 10.22 -8.13 -1.94
C ALA A 165 10.62 -6.92 -1.07
N ALA A 166 10.10 -5.72 -1.36
CA ALA A 166 10.35 -4.54 -0.54
C ALA A 166 9.81 -4.70 0.89
N ALA A 167 8.60 -5.22 1.05
CA ALA A 167 8.05 -5.53 2.36
C ALA A 167 8.94 -6.52 3.14
N ALA A 168 9.44 -7.57 2.47
CA ALA A 168 10.33 -8.55 3.10
C ALA A 168 11.68 -7.96 3.52
N LEU A 169 12.24 -7.01 2.75
CA LEU A 169 13.45 -6.28 3.10
C LEU A 169 13.22 -5.36 4.31
N GLU A 170 12.07 -4.69 4.39
CA GLU A 170 11.72 -3.80 5.51
C GLU A 170 11.65 -4.57 6.83
N LEU A 171 11.17 -5.83 6.81
CA LEU A 171 11.08 -6.68 8.00
C LEU A 171 12.44 -6.96 8.70
N ASP A 172 13.55 -6.70 8.02
CA ASP A 172 14.92 -6.93 8.50
C ASP A 172 15.67 -5.65 8.90
N ARG A 173 15.08 -4.49 8.64
CA ARG A 173 15.70 -3.20 8.95
C ARG A 173 15.54 -2.86 10.42
N ALA A 174 16.63 -2.39 11.02
CA ALA A 174 16.63 -1.86 12.38
C ALA A 174 16.42 -0.33 12.40
N ASP A 175 16.77 0.35 11.30
CA ASP A 175 16.74 1.80 11.17
C ASP A 175 15.55 2.26 10.31
N PHE A 176 15.20 3.53 10.46
CA PHE A 176 14.18 4.17 9.62
C PHE A 176 14.66 4.30 8.17
N GLY A 177 13.93 3.71 7.22
CA GLY A 177 14.19 3.87 5.79
C GLY A 177 13.22 3.05 4.95
N PHE A 178 13.34 3.13 3.63
CA PHE A 178 12.71 2.22 2.69
C PHE A 178 13.80 1.53 1.85
N PRO A 179 13.56 0.29 1.37
CA PRO A 179 14.47 -0.36 0.43
C PRO A 179 14.63 0.45 -0.86
N THR A 180 15.85 0.52 -1.40
CA THR A 180 16.10 1.13 -2.70
C THR A 180 15.67 0.21 -3.84
N PRO A 181 15.45 0.74 -5.06
CA PRO A 181 15.16 -0.08 -6.24
C PRO A 181 16.21 -1.18 -6.47
N GLU A 182 17.49 -0.89 -6.25
CA GLU A 182 18.59 -1.82 -6.45
C GLU A 182 18.56 -2.97 -5.44
N GLU A 183 18.24 -2.69 -4.16
CA GLU A 183 18.09 -3.71 -3.12
C GLU A 183 16.91 -4.64 -3.41
N ILE A 184 15.80 -4.09 -3.92
CA ILE A 184 14.63 -4.85 -4.35
C ILE A 184 15.01 -5.75 -5.53
N ASP A 185 15.71 -5.23 -6.54
CA ASP A 185 16.13 -5.99 -7.72
C ASP A 185 17.14 -7.09 -7.37
N GLU A 186 18.03 -6.84 -6.41
CA GLU A 186 18.92 -7.86 -5.88
C GLU A 186 18.16 -8.97 -5.16
N ALA A 187 17.21 -8.63 -4.28
CA ALA A 187 16.38 -9.61 -3.60
C ALA A 187 15.57 -10.46 -4.59
N LEU A 188 15.01 -9.84 -5.63
CA LEU A 188 14.28 -10.53 -6.71
C LEU A 188 15.18 -11.50 -7.47
N ARG A 189 16.40 -11.09 -7.84
CA ARG A 189 17.38 -11.97 -8.50
C ARG A 189 17.81 -13.14 -7.59
N ALA A 190 17.94 -12.89 -6.30
CA ALA A 190 18.26 -13.93 -5.31
C ALA A 190 17.07 -14.86 -5.01
N GLY A 191 15.83 -14.42 -5.29
CA GLY A 191 14.60 -15.14 -4.99
C GLY A 191 14.27 -15.24 -3.49
N ARG A 192 15.03 -14.57 -2.62
CA ARG A 192 14.82 -14.54 -1.16
C ARG A 192 15.57 -13.40 -0.48
N VAL A 193 15.11 -12.99 0.70
CA VAL A 193 15.82 -12.04 1.59
C VAL A 193 16.65 -12.77 2.65
N GLY A 194 17.80 -12.19 3.01
CA GLY A 194 18.72 -12.66 4.05
C GLY A 194 19.79 -13.66 3.57
N ALA A 195 19.88 -13.92 2.26
CA ALA A 195 20.96 -14.71 1.67
C ALA A 195 22.17 -13.80 1.33
N GLY A 196 22.97 -13.36 2.32
CA GLY A 196 24.22 -12.67 1.97
C GLY A 196 24.90 -11.77 3.01
N ARG A 197 24.28 -11.49 4.17
CA ARG A 197 24.99 -10.82 5.26
C ARG A 197 24.84 -11.65 6.54
N ALA A 198 25.96 -12.17 7.03
CA ALA A 198 26.04 -12.59 8.42
C ALA A 198 25.72 -11.36 9.26
N PHE A 199 24.53 -11.35 9.85
CA PHE A 199 24.20 -10.31 10.81
C PHE A 199 25.10 -10.54 12.02
N PRO A 200 25.78 -9.50 12.55
CA PRO A 200 26.44 -9.63 13.83
C PRO A 200 25.38 -10.04 14.87
N GLU A 201 25.59 -11.19 15.50
CA GLU A 201 24.82 -11.62 16.66
C GLU A 201 24.99 -10.55 17.75
N GLY A 202 23.97 -9.73 17.96
CA GLY A 202 24.06 -8.70 18.98
C GLY A 202 22.92 -7.70 18.95
N ALA A 203 21.83 -8.06 19.64
CA ALA A 203 20.92 -7.19 20.40
C ALA A 203 19.49 -7.73 20.38
N ALA A 204 19.30 -8.98 20.82
CA ALA A 204 18.06 -9.33 21.51
C ALA A 204 18.29 -8.98 22.98
N GLN A 205 17.74 -7.85 23.42
CA GLN A 205 17.34 -7.63 24.81
C GLN A 205 16.56 -6.33 24.95
N SER A 206 15.26 -6.46 25.21
CA SER A 206 14.54 -5.57 26.13
C SER A 206 13.16 -6.18 26.41
N ASN A 207 13.15 -7.15 27.32
CA ASN A 207 11.99 -7.40 28.16
C ASN A 207 11.71 -6.15 28.99
N VAL A 208 10.48 -5.64 28.95
CA VAL A 208 9.91 -4.87 30.07
C VAL A 208 8.38 -4.99 30.01
N PRO A 209 7.70 -4.87 31.15
CA PRO A 209 7.47 -5.88 32.18
C PRO A 209 6.10 -6.56 32.08
#